data_AF-A0A6V7HIR4-F1
#
_entry.id   AF-A0A6V7HIR4-F1
#
_cell.length_a   1.000
_cell.length_b   1.000
_cell.length_c   1.000
_cell.angle_alpha   90.00
_cell.angle_beta   90.00
_cell.angle_gamma   90.00
#
_symmetry.space_group_name_H-M   'P 1'
#
loop_
_entity.id
_entity.type
_entity.pdbx_description
1 polymer ?
#
loop_
_entity_poly.entity_id
_entity_poly.type
_entity_poly.pdbx_seq_one_letter_code
_entity_poly.pdbx_strand_id
1 'polypeptide(L)'
;YCITETPKPTLPYICSELRSDAILISLFRTGAAPMPCPFKGPLEFTYSHGEGECKSPLSAAETCTQESRLLLRYQACANVLSSESVVARSKIDNQLKCEIRDGVFSALLADVELECLATWKESSTHNLVARLHAPRKTSDEDSYRCFIYEQTSNNSWNLAQSEDASCTGLISVKEAAKTFKMKQSEYTKSPYAWLYYK
;
A
#
# COMPACT_ATOMS: atom_id res chain seq x y z
N TYR A 1 -0.65 -15.97 -38.41
CA TYR A 1 -1.62 -16.69 -37.56
C TYR A 1 -2.33 -15.63 -36.73
N CYS A 2 -3.57 -15.31 -37.06
CA CYS A 2 -4.35 -14.34 -36.29
C CYS A 2 -5.07 -15.10 -35.17
N ILE A 3 -4.82 -14.72 -33.93
CA ILE A 3 -5.54 -15.25 -32.77
C ILE A 3 -6.92 -14.59 -32.83
N THR A 4 -7.95 -15.38 -33.12
CA THR A 4 -9.33 -14.93 -33.05
C THR A 4 -9.63 -14.55 -31.59
N GLU A 5 -9.90 -13.27 -31.33
CA GLU A 5 -10.42 -12.85 -30.03
C GLU A 5 -11.64 -13.71 -29.70
N THR A 6 -11.59 -14.42 -28.57
CA THR A 6 -12.73 -15.17 -28.09
C THR A 6 -13.88 -14.19 -27.85
N PRO A 7 -15.10 -14.48 -28.35
CA PRO A 7 -16.24 -13.60 -28.13
C PRO A 7 -16.46 -13.40 -26.63
N LYS A 8 -16.56 -12.13 -26.19
CA LYS A 8 -16.87 -11.83 -24.80
C LYS A 8 -18.21 -12.51 -24.44
N PRO A 9 -18.26 -13.31 -23.37
CA PRO A 9 -19.48 -14.04 -23.01
C PRO A 9 -20.62 -13.07 -22.70
N THR A 10 -21.85 -13.47 -23.06
CA THR A 10 -23.04 -12.67 -22.79
C THR A 10 -23.37 -12.67 -21.29
N LEU A 11 -23.95 -11.57 -20.79
CA LEU A 11 -24.34 -11.45 -19.37
C LEU A 11 -25.23 -12.61 -18.88
N PRO A 12 -26.26 -13.08 -19.63
CA PRO A 12 -27.08 -14.21 -19.21
C PRO A 12 -26.29 -15.52 -19.07
N TYR A 13 -25.31 -15.76 -19.95
CA TYR A 13 -24.44 -16.94 -19.90
C TYR A 13 -23.52 -16.91 -18.67
N ILE A 14 -22.94 -15.75 -18.36
CA ILE A 14 -22.12 -15.58 -17.15
C ILE A 14 -22.99 -15.84 -15.90
N CYS A 15 -24.20 -15.27 -15.86
CA CYS A 15 -25.10 -15.46 -14.72
C CYS A 15 -25.55 -16.91 -14.53
N SER A 16 -25.68 -17.71 -15.60
CA SER A 16 -26.03 -19.14 -15.49
C SER A 16 -24.89 -20.03 -14.98
N GLU A 17 -23.64 -19.60 -15.16
CA GLU A 17 -22.45 -20.31 -14.66
C GLU A 17 -22.17 -20.02 -13.17
N LEU A 18 -22.76 -18.95 -12.61
CA LEU A 18 -22.60 -18.61 -11.20
C LEU A 18 -23.44 -19.56 -10.33
N ARG A 19 -22.79 -20.58 -9.79
CA ARG A 19 -23.40 -21.48 -8.80
C ARG A 19 -23.65 -20.75 -7.47
N SER A 20 -24.69 -21.17 -6.75
CA SER A 20 -25.03 -20.59 -5.44
C SER A 20 -23.95 -20.82 -4.36
N ASP A 21 -23.05 -21.78 -4.57
CA ASP A 21 -21.91 -22.13 -3.71
C ASP A 21 -20.57 -21.58 -4.23
N ALA A 22 -20.59 -20.74 -5.27
CA ALA A 22 -19.38 -20.16 -5.83
C ALA A 22 -18.71 -19.18 -4.86
N ILE A 23 -17.38 -19.18 -4.84
CA ILE A 23 -16.58 -18.21 -4.10
C ILE A 23 -16.87 -16.82 -4.66
N LEU A 24 -17.26 -15.89 -3.78
CA LEU A 24 -17.48 -14.50 -4.17
C LEU A 24 -16.14 -13.82 -4.44
N ILE A 25 -16.00 -13.26 -5.64
CA ILE A 25 -14.82 -12.48 -6.04
C ILE A 25 -15.23 -11.01 -6.05
N SER A 26 -14.55 -10.19 -5.25
CA SER A 26 -14.75 -8.74 -5.29
C SER A 26 -14.12 -8.16 -6.55
N LEU A 27 -14.94 -7.53 -7.38
CA LEU A 27 -14.50 -6.83 -8.59
C LEU A 27 -14.50 -5.32 -8.35
N PHE A 28 -13.49 -4.64 -8.89
CA PHE A 28 -13.44 -3.18 -8.92
C PHE A 28 -13.26 -2.69 -10.35
N ARG A 29 -13.72 -1.47 -10.61
CA ARG A 29 -13.60 -0.85 -11.94
C ARG A 29 -12.21 -0.25 -12.10
N THR A 30 -11.51 -0.61 -13.18
CA THR A 30 -10.28 0.07 -13.59
C THR A 30 -10.61 1.50 -14.04
N GLY A 31 -9.80 2.46 -13.59
CA GLY A 31 -10.05 3.89 -13.86
C GLY A 31 -11.24 4.49 -13.11
N ALA A 32 -11.62 3.94 -11.95
CA ALA A 32 -12.56 4.59 -11.05
C ALA A 32 -12.06 5.99 -10.63
N ALA A 33 -12.99 6.91 -10.36
CA ALA A 33 -12.66 8.23 -9.86
C ALA A 33 -12.05 8.09 -8.45
N PRO A 34 -10.91 8.76 -8.14
CA PRO A 34 -10.31 8.71 -6.82
C PRO A 34 -11.28 9.23 -5.74
N MET A 35 -11.24 8.61 -4.56
CA MET A 35 -12.05 9.01 -3.41
C MET A 35 -11.16 9.34 -2.19
N PRO A 36 -11.64 10.16 -1.23
CA PRO A 36 -10.87 10.46 -0.03
C PRO A 36 -10.48 9.20 0.76
N CYS A 37 -9.23 9.13 1.20
CA CYS A 37 -8.76 8.00 2.01
C CYS A 37 -9.41 7.99 3.40
N PRO A 38 -9.66 6.80 3.99
CA PRO A 38 -10.29 6.70 5.32
C PRO A 38 -9.35 7.09 6.48
N PHE A 39 -8.04 7.18 6.21
CA PHE A 39 -7.03 7.59 7.19
C PHE A 39 -6.50 8.98 6.85
N LYS A 40 -6.34 9.84 7.86
CA LYS A 40 -5.86 11.22 7.69
C LYS A 40 -4.47 11.37 8.31
N GLY A 41 -3.51 11.83 7.52
CA GLY A 41 -2.16 12.14 7.96
C GLY A 41 -2.10 13.39 8.85
N PRO A 42 -1.00 13.58 9.59
CA PRO A 42 0.22 12.76 9.59
C PRO A 42 0.07 11.51 10.48
N LEU A 43 0.52 10.36 9.98
CA LEU A 43 0.56 9.09 10.71
C LEU A 43 2.00 8.58 10.82
N GLU A 44 2.28 7.87 11.90
CA GLU A 44 3.46 7.02 12.04
C GLU A 44 3.05 5.57 11.97
N PHE A 45 3.88 4.72 11.36
CA PHE A 45 3.56 3.32 11.22
C PHE A 45 4.76 2.37 11.33
N THR A 46 4.46 1.18 11.84
CA THR A 46 5.31 0.00 11.71
C THR A 46 4.74 -0.89 10.62
N TYR A 47 5.60 -1.69 9.99
CA TYR A 47 5.18 -2.64 8.97
C TYR A 47 5.87 -3.99 9.15
N SER A 48 5.26 -5.06 8.65
CA SER A 48 5.88 -6.38 8.59
C SER A 48 5.72 -6.98 7.20
N HIS A 49 6.68 -7.82 6.82
CA HIS A 49 6.70 -8.54 5.54
C HIS A 49 7.06 -10.01 5.75
N GLY A 50 6.24 -10.74 6.51
CA GLY A 50 6.38 -12.19 6.76
C GLY A 50 7.56 -12.65 7.64
N GLU A 51 8.71 -11.97 7.58
CA GLU A 51 9.97 -12.41 8.24
C GLU A 51 10.31 -11.62 9.52
N GLY A 52 9.49 -10.62 9.87
CA GLY A 52 9.69 -9.77 11.03
C GLY A 52 9.00 -8.42 10.91
N GLU A 53 8.77 -7.77 12.05
CA GLU A 53 8.17 -6.44 12.11
C GLU A 53 9.25 -5.36 12.20
N CYS A 54 9.24 -4.42 11.25
CA CYS A 54 10.08 -3.24 11.27
C CYS A 54 9.47 -2.17 12.20
N LYS A 55 10.07 -2.03 13.39
CA LYS A 55 9.57 -1.14 14.47
C LYS A 55 10.40 0.12 14.69
N SER A 56 11.67 0.13 14.30
CA SER A 56 12.57 1.26 14.52
C SER A 56 13.62 1.35 13.42
N PRO A 57 13.71 2.49 12.69
CA PRO A 57 12.93 3.71 12.88
C PRO A 57 11.46 3.57 12.44
N LEU A 58 10.57 4.41 12.97
CA LEU A 58 9.17 4.45 12.54
C LEU A 58 9.06 5.02 11.12
N SER A 59 8.21 4.40 10.31
CA SER A 59 7.85 4.93 8.98
C SER A 59 6.76 5.98 9.12
N ALA A 60 6.60 6.84 8.11
CA ALA A 60 5.66 7.96 8.17
C ALA A 60 4.68 7.94 7.00
N ALA A 61 3.43 8.32 7.22
CA ALA A 61 2.43 8.49 6.18
C ALA A 61 1.82 9.90 6.22
N GLU A 62 1.82 10.57 5.07
CA GLU A 62 1.41 11.96 4.95
C GLU A 62 0.30 12.10 3.90
N THR A 63 -0.77 12.85 4.20
CA THR A 63 -1.78 13.16 3.19
C THR A 63 -1.18 14.12 2.16
N CYS A 64 -1.31 13.78 0.89
CA CYS A 64 -0.85 14.62 -0.21
C CYS A 64 -1.75 15.88 -0.37
N THR A 65 -1.46 16.71 -1.36
CA THR A 65 -2.35 17.84 -1.72
C THR A 65 -3.77 17.39 -2.09
N GLN A 66 -3.92 16.15 -2.55
CA GLN A 66 -5.20 15.51 -2.82
C GLN A 66 -5.59 14.60 -1.65
N GLU A 67 -6.82 14.72 -1.16
CA GLU A 67 -7.35 13.91 -0.05
C GLU A 67 -7.50 12.42 -0.39
N SER A 68 -7.49 12.08 -1.68
CA SER A 68 -7.47 10.72 -2.19
C SER A 68 -6.09 10.08 -2.18
N ARG A 69 -5.04 10.82 -1.81
CA ARG A 69 -3.65 10.37 -1.90
C ARG A 69 -2.94 10.42 -0.56
N LEU A 70 -2.19 9.37 -0.27
CA LEU A 70 -1.39 9.21 0.93
C LEU A 70 0.03 8.78 0.54
N LEU A 71 1.03 9.57 0.92
CA LEU A 71 2.43 9.26 0.71
C LEU A 71 2.93 8.39 1.86
N LEU A 72 3.34 7.16 1.57
CA LEU A 72 3.98 6.24 2.52
C LEU A 72 5.49 6.36 2.39
N ARG A 73 6.16 6.80 3.46
CA ARG A 73 7.61 6.93 3.56
C ARG A 73 8.18 5.81 4.42
N TYR A 74 8.71 4.78 3.77
CA TYR A 74 9.22 3.60 4.46
C TYR A 74 10.65 3.81 4.97
N GLN A 75 10.88 3.42 6.22
CA GLN A 75 12.20 3.35 6.84
C GLN A 75 12.75 1.91 6.82
N ALA A 76 14.08 1.77 6.75
CA ALA A 76 14.76 0.47 6.87
C ALA A 76 15.03 0.16 8.33
N CYS A 77 14.72 -1.06 8.73
CA CYS A 77 15.15 -1.59 10.02
C CYS A 77 16.43 -2.37 9.85
N ALA A 78 17.45 -2.09 10.67
CA ALA A 78 18.73 -2.80 10.63
C ALA A 78 18.59 -4.32 10.83
N ASN A 79 17.52 -4.75 11.51
CA ASN A 79 17.29 -6.14 11.91
C ASN A 79 16.33 -6.91 10.99
N VAL A 80 15.83 -6.31 9.90
CA VAL A 80 14.86 -6.96 8.99
C VAL A 80 15.38 -6.88 7.55
N LEU A 81 15.83 -8.03 7.04
CA LEU A 81 16.43 -8.18 5.70
C LEU A 81 15.46 -7.82 4.57
N SER A 82 14.16 -8.05 4.75
CA SER A 82 13.10 -7.74 3.78
C SER A 82 12.54 -6.32 3.90
N SER A 83 13.12 -5.46 4.76
CA SER A 83 12.70 -4.05 4.83
C SER A 83 12.97 -3.35 3.50
N GLU A 84 12.05 -2.48 3.05
CA GLU A 84 12.04 -2.01 1.65
C GLU A 84 13.29 -1.21 1.26
N SER A 85 14.00 -0.64 2.23
CA SER A 85 15.29 0.02 2.01
C SER A 85 16.50 -0.95 1.96
N VAL A 86 16.33 -2.22 2.36
CA VAL A 86 17.29 -3.31 2.10
C VAL A 86 16.97 -4.03 0.78
N VAL A 87 15.71 -4.13 0.38
CA VAL A 87 15.32 -4.64 -0.95
C VAL A 87 15.81 -3.71 -2.09
N ALA A 88 15.90 -2.40 -1.83
CA ALA A 88 16.60 -1.47 -2.73
C ALA A 88 18.13 -1.70 -2.76
N ARG A 89 18.74 -2.26 -1.71
CA ARG A 89 20.17 -2.62 -1.67
C ARG A 89 20.49 -3.90 -2.45
N SER A 90 19.54 -4.81 -2.65
CA SER A 90 19.80 -6.08 -3.36
C SER A 90 19.62 -6.00 -4.89
N LYS A 91 19.18 -4.87 -5.44
CA LYS A 91 19.00 -4.66 -6.89
C LYS A 91 20.01 -3.70 -7.51
N ILE A 92 21.19 -3.55 -6.94
CA ILE A 92 22.29 -2.84 -7.61
C ILE A 92 23.56 -3.67 -7.50
N ASP A 93 23.97 -4.19 -8.65
CA ASP A 93 25.30 -4.71 -8.92
C ASP A 93 26.36 -3.83 -8.25
N ASN A 94 27.20 -4.46 -7.41
CA ASN A 94 28.59 -4.15 -7.08
C ASN A 94 29.16 -2.72 -7.31
N GLN A 95 28.43 -1.64 -6.98
CA GLN A 95 28.97 -0.26 -6.93
C GLN A 95 27.99 0.74 -6.28
N LEU A 96 27.39 0.46 -5.12
CA LEU A 96 26.96 1.54 -4.21
C LEU A 96 27.91 1.62 -3.03
N LYS A 97 28.99 2.35 -3.29
CA LYS A 97 29.88 2.87 -2.27
C LYS A 97 29.05 3.78 -1.37
N CYS A 98 28.95 3.45 -0.09
CA CYS A 98 28.51 4.40 0.94
C CYS A 98 29.50 5.57 0.94
N GLU A 99 29.33 6.57 0.08
CA GLU A 99 30.13 7.78 0.14
C GLU A 99 29.47 8.79 1.07
N ILE A 100 30.11 8.94 2.23
CA ILE A 100 29.87 9.99 3.20
C ILE A 100 30.15 11.32 2.48
N ARG A 101 29.10 12.07 2.14
CA ARG A 101 29.19 13.51 1.92
C ARG A 101 28.01 14.18 2.62
N ASP A 102 28.35 15.08 3.53
CA ASP A 102 27.48 16.06 4.18
C ASP A 102 26.43 15.57 5.19
N GLY A 103 26.65 14.42 5.85
CA GLY A 103 25.89 14.06 7.07
C GLY A 103 24.39 13.83 6.89
N VAL A 104 23.88 13.88 5.66
CA VAL A 104 22.52 13.50 5.30
C VAL A 104 22.57 12.08 4.75
N PHE A 105 22.04 11.14 5.53
CA PHE A 105 21.86 9.77 5.08
C PHE A 105 20.79 9.78 3.98
N SER A 106 21.18 9.98 2.73
CA SER A 106 20.30 9.78 1.59
C SER A 106 20.10 8.28 1.37
N ALA A 107 19.40 7.63 2.31
CA ALA A 107 18.67 6.42 1.96
C ALA A 107 17.78 6.81 0.78
N LEU A 108 17.86 6.08 -0.33
CA LEU A 108 16.80 6.10 -1.33
C LEU A 108 15.51 5.81 -0.55
N LEU A 109 14.75 6.87 -0.26
CA LEU A 109 13.49 6.76 0.45
C LEU A 109 12.61 5.86 -0.41
N ALA A 110 12.20 4.73 0.14
CA ALA A 110 11.24 3.85 -0.50
C ALA A 110 9.86 4.50 -0.37
N ASP A 111 9.68 5.64 -1.02
CA ASP A 111 8.44 6.39 -1.00
C ASP A 111 7.45 5.74 -1.97
N VAL A 112 6.25 5.44 -1.47
CA VAL A 112 5.16 4.85 -2.24
C VAL A 112 3.93 5.74 -2.08
N GLU A 113 3.43 6.28 -3.17
CA GLU A 113 2.21 7.06 -3.15
C GLU A 113 1.00 6.12 -3.37
N LEU A 114 0.07 6.15 -2.43
CA LEU A 114 -1.16 5.38 -2.45
C LEU A 114 -2.33 6.29 -2.83
N GLU A 115 -3.10 5.91 -3.85
CA GLU A 115 -4.30 6.61 -4.28
C GLU A 115 -5.55 5.75 -4.01
N CYS A 116 -6.43 6.22 -3.14
CA CYS A 116 -7.65 5.53 -2.74
C CYS A 116 -8.72 5.61 -3.84
N LEU A 117 -9.32 4.46 -4.18
CA LEU A 117 -10.29 4.36 -5.28
C LEU A 117 -11.68 3.93 -4.82
N ALA A 118 -11.78 3.00 -3.87
CA ALA A 118 -13.06 2.52 -3.37
C ALA A 118 -12.92 1.96 -1.96
N THR A 119 -13.96 2.11 -1.14
CA THR A 119 -14.07 1.46 0.17
C THR A 119 -15.42 0.78 0.31
N TRP A 120 -15.45 -0.40 0.93
CA TRP A 120 -16.68 -1.06 1.33
C TRP A 120 -16.50 -1.72 2.70
N LYS A 121 -17.62 -1.98 3.37
CA LYS A 121 -17.63 -2.67 4.66
C LYS A 121 -18.19 -4.07 4.46
N GLU A 122 -17.48 -5.06 4.98
CA GLU A 122 -17.91 -6.45 4.98
C GLU A 122 -17.90 -6.97 6.41
N SER A 123 -19.09 -7.16 6.98
CA SER A 123 -19.25 -7.53 8.39
C SER A 123 -18.54 -6.54 9.36
N SER A 124 -17.40 -6.94 9.94
CA SER A 124 -16.59 -6.15 10.87
C SER A 124 -15.35 -5.51 10.22
N THR A 125 -14.97 -5.92 9.02
CA THR A 125 -13.78 -5.42 8.33
C THR A 125 -14.15 -4.32 7.34
N HIS A 126 -13.27 -3.34 7.21
CA HIS A 126 -13.38 -2.32 6.18
C HIS A 126 -12.33 -2.61 5.11
N ASN A 127 -12.78 -2.68 3.87
CA ASN A 127 -11.97 -2.91 2.71
C ASN A 127 -11.69 -1.59 1.98
N LEU A 128 -10.54 -1.52 1.34
CA LEU A 128 -10.07 -0.39 0.55
C LEU A 128 -9.33 -0.94 -0.66
N VAL A 129 -9.66 -0.46 -1.86
CA VAL A 129 -8.84 -0.67 -3.05
C VAL A 129 -8.09 0.62 -3.34
N ALA A 130 -6.79 0.49 -3.55
CA ALA A 130 -5.93 1.61 -3.86
C ALA A 130 -4.96 1.30 -5.00
N ARG A 131 -4.57 2.36 -5.71
CA ARG A 131 -3.54 2.32 -6.73
C ARG A 131 -2.22 2.85 -6.14
N LEU A 132 -1.19 2.02 -6.19
CA LEU A 132 0.17 2.36 -5.81
C LEU A 132 0.90 2.97 -7.01
N HIS A 133 1.45 4.16 -6.79
CA HIS A 133 2.34 4.84 -7.71
C HIS A 133 3.79 4.56 -7.28
N ALA A 134 4.39 3.56 -7.92
CA ALA A 134 5.81 3.25 -7.79
C ALA A 134 6.58 3.81 -9.00
N PRO A 135 7.84 4.25 -8.82
CA PRO A 135 8.66 4.79 -9.92
C PRO A 135 8.99 3.76 -11.00
N ARG A 136 8.75 2.46 -10.77
CA ARG A 136 8.89 1.38 -11.76
C ARG A 136 7.58 0.59 -11.85
N LYS A 137 6.76 0.87 -12.87
CA LYS A 137 5.60 0.05 -13.26
C LYS A 137 6.02 -0.98 -14.32
N THR A 138 5.66 -2.24 -14.11
CA THR A 138 5.76 -3.30 -15.13
C THR A 138 4.43 -3.55 -15.83
N SER A 139 3.30 -3.45 -15.10
CA SER A 139 1.95 -3.45 -15.66
C SER A 139 0.99 -2.57 -14.84
N ASP A 140 -0.21 -2.34 -15.37
CA ASP A 140 -1.27 -1.68 -14.60
C ASP A 140 -1.81 -2.54 -13.45
N GLU A 141 -1.81 -3.87 -13.59
CA GLU A 141 -2.21 -4.81 -12.53
C GLU A 141 -1.27 -4.72 -11.33
N ASP A 142 0.03 -4.56 -11.58
CA ASP A 142 1.04 -4.42 -10.52
C ASP A 142 0.81 -3.18 -9.64
N SER A 143 -0.01 -2.24 -10.11
CA SER A 143 -0.29 -0.99 -9.40
C SER A 143 -1.48 -1.10 -8.46
N TYR A 144 -2.36 -2.09 -8.60
CA TYR A 144 -3.54 -2.18 -7.74
C TYR A 144 -3.27 -3.08 -6.54
N ARG A 145 -3.64 -2.61 -5.35
CA ARG A 145 -3.56 -3.37 -4.12
C ARG A 145 -4.81 -3.16 -3.29
N CYS A 146 -5.20 -4.23 -2.61
CA CYS A 146 -6.36 -4.25 -1.75
C CYS A 146 -5.87 -4.22 -0.31
N PHE A 147 -6.63 -3.52 0.52
CA PHE A 147 -6.32 -3.30 1.90
C PHE A 147 -7.54 -3.61 2.74
N ILE A 148 -7.32 -4.30 3.86
CA ILE A 148 -8.30 -4.39 4.93
C ILE A 148 -7.81 -3.61 6.12
N TYR A 149 -8.71 -2.93 6.81
CA TYR A 149 -8.35 -2.10 7.94
C TYR A 149 -9.36 -2.21 9.09
N GLU A 150 -8.81 -2.05 10.29
CA GLU A 150 -9.54 -2.05 11.54
C GLU A 150 -9.05 -0.91 12.42
N GLN A 151 -9.98 -0.12 12.92
CA GLN A 151 -9.67 0.93 13.89
C GLN A 151 -9.50 0.31 15.27
N THR A 152 -8.28 0.31 15.79
CA THR A 152 -7.96 -0.24 17.12
C THR A 152 -8.22 0.78 18.23
N SER A 153 -8.08 2.07 17.93
CA SER A 153 -8.42 3.19 18.83
C SER A 153 -8.83 4.41 18.00
N ASN A 154 -9.30 5.48 18.64
CA ASN A 154 -9.69 6.71 17.93
C ASN A 154 -8.61 7.22 16.95
N ASN A 155 -7.33 6.98 17.25
CA ASN A 155 -6.18 7.48 16.50
C ASN A 155 -5.22 6.34 16.08
N SER A 156 -5.69 5.10 15.98
CA SER A 156 -4.84 3.96 15.60
C SER A 156 -5.58 2.96 14.74
N TRP A 157 -4.90 2.51 13.69
CA TRP A 157 -5.45 1.60 12.68
C TRP A 157 -4.46 0.48 12.40
N ASN A 158 -4.97 -0.74 12.28
CA ASN A 158 -4.22 -1.86 11.73
C ASN A 158 -4.69 -2.06 10.29
N LEU A 159 -3.74 -2.26 9.38
CA LEU A 159 -4.03 -2.55 7.99
C LEU A 159 -3.30 -3.80 7.55
N ALA A 160 -3.88 -4.51 6.60
CA ALA A 160 -3.24 -5.59 5.87
C ALA A 160 -3.40 -5.35 4.37
N GLN A 161 -2.36 -5.65 3.61
CA GLN A 161 -2.27 -5.42 2.17
C GLN A 161 -2.14 -6.75 1.42
N SER A 162 -2.85 -6.86 0.30
CA SER A 162 -2.77 -8.01 -0.60
C SER A 162 -1.41 -8.10 -1.28
N GLU A 163 -1.00 -9.32 -1.65
CA GLU A 163 0.21 -9.54 -2.43
C GLU A 163 0.10 -8.96 -3.85
N ASP A 164 -1.09 -9.09 -4.44
CA ASP A 164 -1.41 -8.73 -5.83
C ASP A 164 -2.76 -7.96 -5.93
N ALA A 165 -3.24 -7.78 -7.17
CA ALA A 165 -4.48 -7.08 -7.47
C ALA A 165 -5.76 -7.93 -7.29
N SER A 166 -5.64 -9.23 -6.97
CA SER A 166 -6.78 -10.15 -6.87
C SER A 166 -7.64 -9.94 -5.62
N CYS A 167 -7.13 -9.18 -4.64
CA CYS A 167 -7.69 -9.05 -3.30
C CYS A 167 -7.88 -10.38 -2.54
N THR A 168 -7.33 -11.49 -3.04
CA THR A 168 -7.48 -12.80 -2.39
C THR A 168 -6.50 -12.94 -1.22
N GLY A 169 -6.83 -13.78 -0.24
CA GLY A 169 -5.98 -14.06 0.93
C GLY A 169 -6.01 -12.98 2.03
N LEU A 170 -6.83 -11.94 1.90
CA LEU A 170 -7.05 -10.93 2.95
C LEU A 170 -8.25 -11.30 3.83
N ILE A 171 -8.03 -12.17 4.81
CA ILE A 171 -9.08 -12.58 5.75
C ILE A 171 -9.08 -11.78 7.06
N SER A 172 -7.93 -11.23 7.45
CA SER A 172 -7.77 -10.49 8.71
C SER A 172 -6.60 -9.53 8.64
N VAL A 173 -6.68 -8.42 9.39
CA VAL A 173 -5.61 -7.42 9.52
C VAL A 173 -4.29 -8.01 10.06
N LYS A 174 -4.32 -9.24 10.59
CA LYS A 174 -3.16 -9.95 11.14
C LYS A 174 -2.52 -10.96 10.17
N GLU A 175 -3.24 -11.36 9.13
CA GLU A 175 -2.87 -12.49 8.28
C GLU A 175 -2.76 -12.03 6.82
N ALA A 176 -1.66 -11.33 6.50
CA ALA A 176 -1.36 -10.90 5.15
C ALA A 176 0.15 -10.81 4.89
N ALA A 177 0.53 -10.84 3.61
CA ALA A 177 1.91 -10.72 3.16
C ALA A 177 2.58 -9.42 3.66
N LYS A 178 1.80 -8.35 3.81
CA LYS A 178 2.25 -7.10 4.40
C LYS A 178 1.20 -6.55 5.35
N THR A 179 1.59 -6.25 6.59
CA THR A 179 0.71 -5.63 7.59
C THR A 179 1.30 -4.35 8.11
N PHE A 180 0.43 -3.45 8.57
CA PHE A 180 0.76 -2.11 9.03
C PHE A 180 0.07 -1.85 10.36
N LYS A 181 0.75 -1.17 11.26
CA LYS A 181 0.15 -0.58 12.46
C LYS A 181 0.40 0.90 12.41
N MET A 182 -0.65 1.66 12.12
CA MET A 182 -0.63 3.11 11.98
C MET A 182 -1.17 3.76 13.26
N LYS A 183 -0.50 4.82 13.72
CA LYS A 183 -0.99 5.70 14.78
C LYS A 183 -0.92 7.13 14.26
N GLN A 184 -1.90 7.96 14.63
CA GLN A 184 -1.79 9.40 14.41
C GLN A 184 -0.51 9.91 15.06
N SER A 185 0.34 10.56 14.28
CA SER A 185 1.53 11.19 14.83
C SER A 185 1.10 12.35 15.72
N GLU A 186 1.68 12.44 16.91
CA GLU A 186 1.52 13.58 17.81
C GLU A 186 2.35 14.79 17.34
N TYR A 187 3.13 14.64 16.26
CA TYR A 187 3.77 15.77 15.59
C TYR A 187 2.72 16.65 14.90
N THR A 188 2.21 17.62 15.66
CA THR A 188 1.73 18.88 15.09
C THR A 188 2.73 19.33 14.05
N LYS A 189 2.28 19.63 12.81
CA LYS A 189 3.09 20.24 11.73
C LYS A 189 4.24 21.02 12.34
N SER A 190 5.46 20.49 12.27
CA SER A 190 6.61 21.22 12.79
C SER A 190 6.60 22.58 12.07
N PRO A 191 6.58 23.72 12.77
CA PRO A 191 6.42 25.04 12.17
C PRO A 191 7.52 25.39 11.14
N TYR A 192 8.55 24.54 11.03
CA TYR A 192 9.69 24.68 10.15
C TYR A 192 9.62 23.84 8.85
N ALA A 193 8.53 23.10 8.59
CA ALA A 193 8.40 22.28 7.37
C ALA A 193 8.48 23.09 6.06
N TRP A 194 8.14 24.38 6.09
CA TRP A 194 8.28 25.30 4.94
C TRP A 194 9.73 25.64 4.58
N LEU A 195 10.70 25.39 5.46
CA LEU A 195 12.10 25.74 5.21
C LEU A 195 12.81 24.77 4.25
N TYR A 196 12.22 23.62 3.95
CA TYR A 196 12.79 22.62 3.04
C TYR A 196 12.22 22.68 1.61
N TYR A 197 11.30 23.60 1.32
CA TYR A 197 10.70 23.81 0.00
C TYR A 197 11.13 25.15 -0.63
N LYS A 198 12.41 25.52 -0.48
CA LYS A 198 12.99 26.69 -1.16
C LYS A 198 14.13 26.30 -2.09
#